data_AF-A0ABD5V7H6-F1
#
_entry.id   AF-A0ABD5V7H6-F1
#
_cell.length_a   1.000
_cell.length_b   1.000
_cell.length_c   1.000
_cell.angle_alpha   90.00
_cell.angle_beta   90.00
_cell.angle_gamma   90.00
#
_symmetry.space_group_name_H-M   'P 1'
#
loop_
_entity.id
_entity.type
_entity.pdbx_description
1 polymer ?
#
loop_
_entity_poly.entity_id
_entity_poly.type
_entity_poly.pdbx_seq_one_letter_code
_entity_poly.pdbx_strand_id
1 'polypeptide(L)'
;MISKGCEQCAEGGKMVLFVYGYCDQRDCFYCPLGENRKNVTQVYANERPVESDEDVIEEAKRMDALGTSLTGGEPQEAMEKTCRYLRLLKEEFGEDHHTHLYTGITGGRENMRRLSEAGLDEIRFHPPLELWGEMHGTEWEEILHIAREEGLTPAFEIPGIRAEPEFLEFLDEGAADFCNINQFEMSDGNYRRMQEEGYELEDGHMSAVEGSKAILDQMGDHPKVYFCTSVFKDAAQHRNRLKRMARNVRREFDEITDDGTLVYGKTRTPEARLRDLGVPEEFYRTKSEHVELAWWLLEEMVEEGDLTEGEIVEQYPTYDGTVVERTPLA
;
A
#
# COMPACT_ATOMS: atom_id res chain seq x y z
N MET A 1 -8.92 -20.75 -1.76
CA MET A 1 -7.57 -20.44 -1.26
C MET A 1 -7.30 -19.02 -1.70
N ILE A 2 -7.07 -18.11 -0.76
CA ILE A 2 -6.85 -16.67 -1.04
C ILE A 2 -5.62 -16.53 -1.96
N SER A 3 -5.61 -15.55 -2.87
CA SER A 3 -4.43 -15.35 -3.75
C SER A 3 -3.20 -14.99 -2.89
N LYS A 4 -2.00 -15.42 -3.31
CA LYS A 4 -0.74 -15.12 -2.59
C LYS A 4 -0.57 -13.61 -2.38
N GLY A 5 -0.96 -12.80 -3.36
CA GLY A 5 -0.97 -11.34 -3.25
C GLY A 5 -1.88 -10.82 -2.12
N CYS A 6 -3.08 -11.37 -1.98
CA CYS A 6 -4.02 -11.01 -0.91
C CYS A 6 -3.56 -11.49 0.47
N GLU A 7 -2.98 -12.70 0.58
CA GLU A 7 -2.40 -13.24 1.82
C GLU A 7 -1.26 -12.34 2.33
N GLN A 8 -0.30 -12.02 1.47
CA GLN A 8 0.82 -11.14 1.82
C GLN A 8 0.34 -9.71 2.16
N CYS A 9 -0.72 -9.23 1.51
CA CYS A 9 -1.31 -7.92 1.79
C CYS A 9 -1.92 -7.89 3.20
N ALA A 10 -2.66 -8.94 3.59
CA ALA A 10 -3.20 -9.10 4.94
C ALA A 10 -2.11 -9.04 6.03
N GLU A 11 -0.94 -9.60 5.75
CA GLU A 11 0.23 -9.58 6.64
C GLU A 11 0.99 -8.25 6.66
N GLY A 12 0.55 -7.25 5.89
CA GLY A 12 1.27 -5.98 5.72
C GLY A 12 2.61 -6.13 4.98
N GLY A 13 2.81 -7.25 4.26
CA GLY A 13 4.07 -7.61 3.61
C GLY A 13 4.17 -7.18 2.14
N LYS A 14 3.14 -6.54 1.57
CA LYS A 14 3.16 -6.05 0.19
C LYS A 14 3.58 -4.58 0.15
N MET A 15 4.72 -4.30 -0.49
CA MET A 15 5.06 -2.93 -0.85
C MET A 15 4.12 -2.44 -1.95
N VAL A 16 3.58 -1.23 -1.82
CA VAL A 16 2.79 -0.61 -2.89
C VAL A 16 3.72 0.25 -3.74
N LEU A 17 3.91 -0.11 -5.00
CA LEU A 17 4.71 0.65 -5.94
C LEU A 17 3.80 1.40 -6.91
N PHE A 18 3.69 2.71 -6.71
CA PHE A 18 2.95 3.62 -7.58
C PHE A 18 3.86 4.07 -8.73
N VAL A 19 3.58 3.61 -9.95
CA VAL A 19 4.52 3.72 -11.08
C VAL A 19 4.27 4.96 -11.96
N TYR A 20 3.01 5.36 -12.08
CA TYR A 20 2.58 6.41 -13.00
C TYR A 20 1.19 6.92 -12.63
N GLY A 21 0.90 8.21 -12.73
CA GLY A 21 -0.35 8.80 -12.25
C GLY A 21 -1.38 9.21 -13.30
N TYR A 22 -1.10 9.00 -14.58
CA TYR A 22 -2.08 9.28 -15.65
C TYR A 22 -2.90 8.02 -15.99
N CYS A 23 -4.10 8.27 -16.50
CA CYS A 23 -4.97 7.31 -17.16
C CYS A 23 -5.52 7.99 -18.41
N ASP A 24 -4.96 7.70 -19.58
CA ASP A 24 -5.38 8.36 -20.82
C ASP A 24 -6.73 7.85 -21.33
N GLN A 25 -7.08 6.60 -21.00
CA GLN A 25 -8.29 5.94 -21.49
C GLN A 25 -9.49 6.03 -20.54
N ARG A 26 -9.30 6.47 -19.30
CA ARG A 26 -10.33 6.40 -18.25
C ARG A 26 -10.27 7.59 -17.29
N ASP A 27 -11.44 8.15 -16.98
CA ASP A 27 -11.61 9.11 -15.87
C ASP A 27 -12.78 8.69 -14.98
N CYS A 28 -12.51 7.77 -14.05
CA CYS A 28 -13.56 7.20 -13.21
C CYS A 28 -13.98 8.20 -12.15
N PHE A 29 -15.29 8.41 -11.99
CA PHE A 29 -15.84 9.27 -10.94
C PHE A 29 -15.41 8.82 -9.53
N TYR A 30 -15.22 7.51 -9.35
CA TYR A 30 -14.79 6.88 -8.10
C TYR A 30 -13.26 6.76 -7.92
N CYS A 31 -12.44 7.23 -8.86
CA CYS A 31 -10.99 7.07 -8.77
C CYS A 31 -10.42 7.77 -7.51
N PRO A 32 -9.84 7.03 -6.55
CA PRO A 32 -9.48 7.55 -5.23
C PRO A 32 -8.20 8.39 -5.23
N LEU A 33 -7.48 8.48 -6.37
CA LEU A 33 -6.24 9.23 -6.47
C LEU A 33 -6.47 10.73 -6.21
N GLY A 34 -5.81 11.25 -5.18
CA GLY A 34 -5.76 12.68 -4.89
C GLY A 34 -4.79 13.45 -5.78
N GLU A 35 -4.76 14.77 -5.63
CA GLU A 35 -3.97 15.68 -6.47
C GLU A 35 -2.47 15.37 -6.54
N ASN A 36 -1.90 14.83 -5.46
CA ASN A 36 -0.47 14.49 -5.40
C ASN A 36 -0.09 13.21 -6.16
N ARG A 37 -1.09 12.41 -6.59
CA ARG A 37 -0.90 11.13 -7.29
C ARG A 37 -1.62 11.09 -8.65
N LYS A 38 -2.71 11.84 -8.83
CA LYS A 38 -3.43 11.93 -10.11
C LYS A 38 -2.69 12.87 -11.06
N ASN A 39 -2.53 12.47 -12.33
CA ASN A 39 -1.91 13.27 -13.38
C ASN A 39 -0.47 13.73 -13.06
N VAL A 40 0.30 12.88 -12.39
CA VAL A 40 1.73 13.11 -12.11
C VAL A 40 2.58 11.94 -12.60
N THR A 41 3.85 12.20 -12.87
CA THR A 41 4.81 11.18 -13.30
C THR A 41 5.65 10.61 -12.15
N GLN A 42 5.58 11.23 -10.96
CA GLN A 42 6.33 10.86 -9.77
C GLN A 42 6.00 9.43 -9.35
N VAL A 43 7.04 8.64 -9.16
CA VAL A 43 6.95 7.26 -8.66
C VAL A 43 7.06 7.30 -7.14
N TYR A 44 6.35 6.39 -6.47
CA TYR A 44 6.52 6.19 -5.04
C TYR A 44 6.52 4.72 -4.67
N ALA A 45 7.40 4.35 -3.75
CA ALA A 45 7.36 3.09 -3.03
C ALA A 45 6.73 3.38 -1.66
N ASN A 46 5.53 2.85 -1.40
CA ASN A 46 4.67 3.30 -0.31
C ASN A 46 4.54 4.85 -0.31
N GLU A 47 4.99 5.50 0.77
CA GLU A 47 5.04 6.95 0.92
C GLU A 47 6.35 7.60 0.41
N ARG A 48 7.40 6.81 0.14
CA ARG A 48 8.72 7.30 -0.32
C ARG A 48 8.68 7.73 -1.80
N PRO A 49 9.02 8.99 -2.14
CA PRO A 49 9.29 9.38 -3.53
C PRO A 49 10.50 8.62 -4.07
N VAL A 50 10.37 8.08 -5.27
CA VAL A 50 11.43 7.31 -5.93
C VAL A 50 12.18 8.21 -6.90
N GLU A 51 13.42 8.54 -6.55
CA GLU A 51 14.35 9.32 -7.37
C GLU A 51 15.37 8.43 -8.08
N SER A 52 15.59 7.22 -7.55
CA SER A 52 16.51 6.19 -8.04
C SER A 52 15.92 4.78 -7.82
N ASP A 53 16.44 3.80 -8.55
CA ASP A 53 16.00 2.41 -8.39
C ASP A 53 16.33 1.88 -6.97
N GLU A 54 17.40 2.39 -6.35
CA GLU A 54 17.76 2.10 -4.96
C GLU A 54 16.66 2.48 -3.95
N ASP A 55 15.87 3.54 -4.21
CA ASP A 55 14.77 3.95 -3.32
C ASP A 55 13.68 2.86 -3.23
N VAL A 56 13.41 2.17 -4.33
CA VAL A 56 12.45 1.05 -4.39
C VAL A 56 12.95 -0.13 -3.57
N ILE A 57 14.23 -0.47 -3.72
CA ILE A 57 14.86 -1.58 -2.98
C ILE A 57 14.96 -1.28 -1.49
N GLU A 58 15.37 -0.05 -1.13
CA GLU A 58 15.50 0.36 0.26
C GLU A 58 14.14 0.32 0.96
N GLU A 59 13.08 0.83 0.32
CA GLU A 59 11.74 0.80 0.90
C GLU A 59 11.21 -0.64 1.06
N ALA A 60 11.42 -1.49 0.05
CA ALA A 60 11.07 -2.91 0.15
C ALA A 60 11.81 -3.60 1.31
N LYS A 61 13.10 -3.32 1.51
CA LYS A 61 13.89 -3.83 2.65
C LYS A 61 13.41 -3.26 3.99
N ARG A 62 13.08 -1.96 4.04
CA ARG A 62 12.58 -1.31 5.26
C ARG A 62 11.33 -2.01 5.79
N MET A 63 10.41 -2.41 4.94
CA MET A 63 9.19 -3.12 5.37
C MET A 63 9.30 -4.66 5.37
N ASP A 64 10.49 -5.20 5.08
CA ASP A 64 10.70 -6.65 4.86
C ASP A 64 9.64 -7.18 3.88
N ALA A 65 9.58 -6.62 2.68
CA ALA A 65 8.52 -6.92 1.72
C ALA A 65 8.57 -8.40 1.29
N LEU A 66 7.43 -9.08 1.41
CA LEU A 66 7.20 -10.44 0.89
C LEU A 66 6.83 -10.44 -0.61
N GLY A 67 6.45 -9.27 -1.12
CA GLY A 67 6.02 -9.06 -2.49
C GLY A 67 5.72 -7.59 -2.77
N THR A 68 5.44 -7.26 -4.03
CA THR A 68 5.11 -5.89 -4.45
C THR A 68 3.80 -5.83 -5.24
N SER A 69 3.00 -4.79 -4.98
CA SER A 69 1.79 -4.47 -5.73
C SER A 69 2.08 -3.25 -6.60
N LEU A 70 2.02 -3.40 -7.93
CA LEU A 70 2.23 -2.31 -8.88
C LEU A 70 0.89 -1.65 -9.21
N THR A 71 0.82 -0.35 -8.99
CA THR A 71 -0.39 0.47 -9.17
C THR A 71 -0.02 1.84 -9.74
N GLY A 72 -1.01 2.71 -9.89
CA GLY A 72 -0.86 3.99 -10.53
C GLY A 72 -2.21 4.66 -10.76
N GLY A 73 -2.24 5.56 -11.74
CA GLY A 73 -3.34 5.63 -12.68
C GLY A 73 -3.35 4.34 -13.51
N GLU A 74 -2.55 4.31 -14.60
CA GLU A 74 -2.41 3.13 -15.45
C GLU A 74 -0.93 2.70 -15.61
N PRO A 75 -0.48 1.65 -14.90
CA PRO A 75 0.89 1.14 -15.02
C PRO A 75 1.27 0.68 -16.42
N GLN A 76 0.32 0.19 -17.23
CA GLN A 76 0.61 -0.25 -18.59
C GLN A 76 0.95 0.91 -19.54
N GLU A 77 0.48 2.13 -19.28
CA GLU A 77 0.86 3.33 -20.05
C GLU A 77 2.34 3.70 -19.83
N ALA A 78 2.93 3.27 -18.72
CA ALA A 78 4.35 3.41 -18.41
C ALA A 78 5.10 2.07 -18.52
N MET A 79 4.79 1.26 -19.54
CA MET A 79 5.24 -0.14 -19.66
C MET A 79 6.75 -0.36 -19.47
N GLU A 80 7.59 0.48 -20.05
CA GLU A 80 9.06 0.35 -19.89
C GLU A 80 9.49 0.50 -18.43
N LYS A 81 8.91 1.48 -17.73
CA LYS A 81 9.16 1.74 -16.32
C LYS A 81 8.62 0.60 -15.44
N THR A 82 7.41 0.15 -15.71
CA THR A 82 6.77 -0.99 -15.05
C THR A 82 7.61 -2.26 -15.17
N CYS A 83 8.03 -2.62 -16.38
CA CYS A 83 8.89 -3.79 -16.62
C CYS A 83 10.27 -3.63 -15.96
N ARG A 84 10.84 -2.41 -15.92
CA ARG A 84 12.12 -2.16 -15.23
C ARG A 84 12.01 -2.47 -13.75
N TYR A 85 10.97 -1.97 -13.07
CA TYR A 85 10.79 -2.21 -11.64
C TYR A 85 10.46 -3.66 -11.30
N LEU A 86 9.70 -4.36 -12.15
CA LEU A 86 9.48 -5.80 -11.99
C LEU A 86 10.80 -6.57 -11.99
N ARG A 87 11.66 -6.34 -13.00
CA ARG A 87 12.98 -6.98 -13.09
C ARG A 87 13.87 -6.62 -11.91
N LEU A 88 13.93 -5.34 -11.55
CA LEU A 88 14.69 -4.87 -10.38
C LEU A 88 14.31 -5.62 -9.10
N LEU A 89 13.00 -5.78 -8.85
CA LEU A 89 12.51 -6.49 -7.66
C LEU A 89 12.83 -7.98 -7.71
N LYS A 90 12.67 -8.62 -8.86
CA LYS A 90 12.99 -10.05 -9.04
C LYS A 90 14.50 -10.32 -8.95
N GLU A 91 15.33 -9.42 -9.47
CA GLU A 91 16.79 -9.51 -9.38
C GLU A 91 17.28 -9.39 -7.93
N GLU A 92 16.69 -8.50 -7.13
CA GLU A 92 17.09 -8.28 -5.73
C GLU A 92 16.51 -9.34 -4.77
N PHE A 93 15.23 -9.68 -4.90
CA PHE A 93 14.50 -10.50 -3.93
C PHE A 93 14.22 -11.94 -4.42
N GLY A 94 14.53 -12.24 -5.67
CA GLY A 94 14.34 -13.55 -6.29
C GLY A 94 12.94 -13.79 -6.86
N GLU A 95 12.81 -14.90 -7.58
CA GLU A 95 11.57 -15.28 -8.27
C GLU A 95 10.37 -15.49 -7.33
N ASP A 96 10.63 -15.85 -6.07
CA ASP A 96 9.58 -16.07 -5.05
C ASP A 96 8.93 -14.77 -4.57
N HIS A 97 9.56 -13.61 -4.83
CA HIS A 97 9.01 -12.29 -4.51
C HIS A 97 7.79 -12.01 -5.38
N HIS A 98 6.60 -12.21 -4.82
CA HIS A 98 5.37 -12.16 -5.60
C HIS A 98 5.03 -10.72 -5.99
N THR A 99 4.86 -10.49 -7.28
CA THR A 99 4.48 -9.22 -7.86
C THR A 99 3.11 -9.32 -8.51
N HIS A 100 2.28 -8.31 -8.28
CA HIS A 100 1.00 -8.22 -8.98
C HIS A 100 0.73 -6.81 -9.43
N LEU A 101 -0.05 -6.65 -10.50
CA LEU A 101 -0.31 -5.37 -11.15
C LEU A 101 -1.81 -5.14 -11.30
N TYR A 102 -2.26 -3.93 -10.95
CA TYR A 102 -3.62 -3.47 -11.24
C TYR A 102 -3.64 -2.72 -12.57
N THR A 103 -4.64 -2.98 -13.40
CA THR A 103 -4.78 -2.28 -14.69
C THR A 103 -6.24 -2.06 -15.07
N GLY A 104 -6.49 -0.91 -15.66
CA GLY A 104 -7.78 -0.49 -16.19
C GLY A 104 -7.91 -0.65 -17.70
N ILE A 105 -6.94 -1.27 -18.37
CA ILE A 105 -6.94 -1.55 -19.82
C ILE A 105 -6.59 -3.01 -20.13
N THR A 106 -6.95 -3.48 -21.32
CA THR A 106 -6.62 -4.84 -21.77
C THR A 106 -5.13 -4.97 -22.13
N GLY A 107 -4.58 -4.03 -22.90
CA GLY A 107 -3.15 -3.98 -23.28
C GLY A 107 -2.71 -5.01 -24.33
N GLY A 108 -3.48 -6.09 -24.53
CA GLY A 108 -3.23 -7.11 -25.55
C GLY A 108 -2.05 -8.04 -25.25
N ARG A 109 -1.85 -9.02 -26.12
CA ARG A 109 -0.86 -10.10 -25.93
C ARG A 109 0.57 -9.63 -25.73
N GLU A 110 1.02 -8.66 -26.53
CA GLU A 110 2.40 -8.17 -26.43
C GLU A 110 2.68 -7.58 -25.04
N ASN A 111 1.73 -6.84 -24.47
CA ASN A 111 1.89 -6.30 -23.12
C ASN A 111 1.92 -7.42 -22.07
N MET A 112 1.00 -8.38 -22.15
CA MET A 112 0.96 -9.52 -21.22
C MET A 112 2.27 -10.32 -21.24
N ARG A 113 2.79 -10.59 -22.44
CA ARG A 113 4.07 -11.24 -22.63
C ARG A 113 5.22 -10.46 -22.00
N ARG A 114 5.30 -9.15 -22.27
CA ARG A 114 6.35 -8.28 -21.71
C ARG A 114 6.32 -8.21 -20.18
N LEU A 115 5.12 -8.16 -19.59
CA LEU A 115 4.94 -8.18 -18.14
C LEU A 115 5.37 -9.53 -17.54
N SER A 116 4.96 -10.64 -18.15
CA SER A 116 5.37 -12.00 -17.76
C SER A 116 6.89 -12.17 -17.85
N GLU A 117 7.50 -11.80 -18.97
CA GLU A 117 8.96 -11.85 -19.17
C GLU A 117 9.74 -10.92 -18.21
N ALA A 118 9.08 -9.89 -17.66
CA ALA A 118 9.66 -9.01 -16.64
C ALA A 118 9.50 -9.58 -15.22
N GLY A 119 8.74 -10.67 -15.04
CA GLY A 119 8.54 -11.36 -13.78
C GLY A 119 7.21 -11.03 -13.09
N LEU A 120 6.20 -10.48 -13.78
CA LEU A 120 4.87 -10.34 -13.20
C LEU A 120 4.25 -11.71 -12.92
N ASP A 121 3.68 -11.92 -11.73
CA ASP A 121 3.06 -13.22 -11.37
C ASP A 121 1.54 -13.20 -11.54
N GLU A 122 0.90 -12.09 -11.16
CA GLU A 122 -0.56 -11.93 -11.10
C GLU A 122 -0.97 -10.59 -11.71
N ILE A 123 -2.01 -10.58 -12.54
CA ILE A 123 -2.55 -9.35 -13.14
C ILE A 123 -4.03 -9.23 -12.79
N ARG A 124 -4.41 -8.06 -12.28
CA ARG A 124 -5.76 -7.77 -11.85
C ARG A 124 -6.39 -6.72 -12.73
N PHE A 125 -7.39 -7.15 -13.49
CA PHE A 125 -8.14 -6.32 -14.40
C PHE A 125 -9.26 -5.59 -13.67
N HIS A 126 -9.37 -4.29 -13.91
CA HIS A 126 -10.48 -3.44 -13.50
C HIS A 126 -11.24 -3.00 -14.75
N PRO A 127 -12.26 -3.75 -15.19
CA PRO A 127 -13.04 -3.37 -16.38
C PRO A 127 -13.85 -2.08 -16.15
N PRO A 128 -14.06 -1.26 -17.21
CA PRO A 128 -14.99 -0.13 -17.20
C PRO A 128 -16.37 -0.53 -16.66
N LEU A 129 -16.98 0.35 -15.87
CA LEU A 129 -18.26 0.05 -15.20
C LEU A 129 -19.39 -0.19 -16.22
N GLU A 130 -19.29 0.47 -17.37
CA GLU A 130 -20.26 0.44 -18.46
C GLU A 130 -20.28 -0.90 -19.19
N LEU A 131 -19.22 -1.72 -19.05
CA LEU A 131 -19.10 -3.04 -19.69
C LEU A 131 -19.57 -4.19 -18.81
N TRP A 132 -19.81 -3.95 -17.51
CA TRP A 132 -20.21 -5.00 -16.58
C TRP A 132 -21.57 -5.58 -16.99
N GLY A 133 -21.62 -6.89 -17.24
CA GLY A 133 -22.78 -7.62 -17.75
C GLY A 133 -22.77 -7.85 -19.27
N GLU A 134 -21.81 -7.28 -19.99
CA GLU A 134 -21.64 -7.40 -21.45
C GLU A 134 -20.18 -7.69 -21.85
N MET A 135 -19.39 -8.32 -20.97
CA MET A 135 -17.97 -8.59 -21.22
C MET A 135 -17.73 -9.83 -22.08
N HIS A 136 -18.63 -10.81 -22.07
CA HIS A 136 -18.48 -11.99 -22.93
C HIS A 136 -18.45 -11.63 -24.43
N GLY A 137 -17.54 -12.26 -25.17
CA GLY A 137 -17.28 -12.03 -26.58
C GLY A 137 -16.48 -10.75 -26.86
N THR A 138 -16.02 -10.03 -25.83
CA THR A 138 -15.24 -8.80 -25.99
C THR A 138 -13.74 -9.04 -25.78
N GLU A 139 -12.93 -8.02 -26.06
CA GLU A 139 -11.49 -8.02 -25.77
C GLU A 139 -11.17 -8.23 -24.27
N TRP A 140 -12.13 -7.94 -23.37
CA TRP A 140 -11.95 -8.15 -21.93
C TRP A 140 -12.03 -9.61 -21.51
N GLU A 141 -12.83 -10.43 -22.20
CA GLU A 141 -12.78 -11.88 -22.02
C GLU A 141 -11.50 -12.44 -22.65
N GLU A 142 -11.18 -12.00 -23.88
CA GLU A 142 -10.00 -12.46 -24.62
C GLU A 142 -8.71 -12.24 -23.81
N ILE A 143 -8.56 -11.07 -23.17
CA ILE A 143 -7.34 -10.74 -22.43
C ILE A 143 -7.11 -11.64 -21.21
N LEU A 144 -8.17 -12.17 -20.56
CA LEU A 144 -8.03 -13.08 -19.43
C LEU A 144 -7.37 -14.39 -19.88
N HIS A 145 -7.79 -14.92 -21.03
CA HIS A 145 -7.18 -16.10 -21.63
C HIS A 145 -5.75 -15.84 -22.10
N ILE A 146 -5.51 -14.69 -22.75
CA ILE A 146 -4.17 -14.28 -23.18
C ILE A 146 -3.22 -14.18 -21.99
N ALA A 147 -3.62 -13.51 -20.90
CA ALA A 147 -2.79 -13.36 -19.71
C ALA A 147 -2.40 -14.73 -19.14
N ARG A 148 -3.35 -15.67 -19.07
CA ARG A 148 -3.09 -17.05 -18.63
C ARG A 148 -2.12 -17.79 -19.55
N GLU A 149 -2.30 -17.67 -20.87
CA GLU A 149 -1.42 -18.30 -21.86
C GLU A 149 0.03 -17.76 -21.80
N GLU A 150 0.19 -16.47 -21.51
CA GLU A 150 1.50 -15.85 -21.30
C GLU A 150 2.09 -16.17 -19.91
N GLY A 151 1.40 -16.95 -19.07
CA GLY A 151 1.90 -17.44 -17.78
C GLY A 151 1.55 -16.58 -16.57
N LEU A 152 0.68 -15.58 -16.72
CA LEU A 152 0.18 -14.75 -15.62
C LEU A 152 -1.04 -15.41 -14.96
N THR A 153 -1.30 -15.06 -13.70
CA THR A 153 -2.56 -15.36 -13.01
C THR A 153 -3.56 -14.22 -13.26
N PRO A 154 -4.56 -14.36 -14.16
CA PRO A 154 -5.58 -13.33 -14.39
C PRO A 154 -6.61 -13.30 -13.26
N ALA A 155 -6.96 -12.11 -12.81
CA ALA A 155 -8.00 -11.90 -11.81
C ALA A 155 -8.74 -10.58 -12.06
N PHE A 156 -9.86 -10.39 -11.35
CA PHE A 156 -10.56 -9.11 -11.31
C PHE A 156 -10.23 -8.34 -10.04
N GLU A 157 -10.13 -7.02 -10.18
CA GLU A 157 -10.14 -6.06 -9.08
C GLU A 157 -11.24 -5.04 -9.36
N ILE A 158 -12.33 -5.07 -8.58
CA ILE A 158 -13.49 -4.22 -8.79
C ILE A 158 -13.86 -3.44 -7.52
N PRO A 159 -14.42 -2.23 -7.64
CA PRO A 159 -15.02 -1.52 -6.53
C PRO A 159 -16.40 -2.12 -6.24
N GLY A 160 -16.81 -2.15 -4.98
CA GLY A 160 -18.11 -2.67 -4.53
C GLY A 160 -19.28 -1.73 -4.86
N ILE A 161 -19.35 -1.22 -6.09
CA ILE A 161 -20.38 -0.30 -6.59
C ILE A 161 -21.73 -1.02 -6.71
N ARG A 162 -21.73 -2.18 -7.36
CA ARG A 162 -22.89 -3.03 -7.56
C ARG A 162 -22.47 -4.48 -7.74
N ALA A 163 -23.34 -5.42 -7.39
CA ALA A 163 -23.16 -6.81 -7.77
C ALA A 163 -23.24 -6.97 -9.29
N GLU A 164 -22.42 -7.88 -9.81
CA GLU A 164 -22.46 -8.31 -11.20
C GLU A 164 -22.13 -9.81 -11.29
N PRO A 165 -23.14 -10.67 -11.47
CA PRO A 165 -22.96 -12.12 -11.59
C PRO A 165 -22.03 -12.55 -12.74
N GLU A 166 -21.89 -11.76 -13.81
CA GLU A 166 -20.99 -12.09 -14.93
C GLU A 166 -19.54 -12.34 -14.46
N PHE A 167 -19.07 -11.63 -13.43
CA PHE A 167 -17.75 -11.92 -12.85
C PHE A 167 -17.66 -13.33 -12.27
N LEU A 168 -18.72 -13.86 -11.66
CA LEU A 168 -18.75 -15.21 -11.11
C LEU A 168 -18.70 -16.25 -12.23
N GLU A 169 -19.39 -16.00 -13.34
CA GLU A 169 -19.39 -16.86 -14.53
C GLU A 169 -17.95 -17.03 -15.06
N PHE A 170 -17.20 -15.94 -15.21
CA PHE A 170 -15.78 -16.00 -15.58
C PHE A 170 -14.89 -16.79 -14.59
N LEU A 171 -15.24 -16.80 -13.29
CA LEU A 171 -14.50 -17.59 -12.29
C LEU A 171 -14.80 -19.08 -12.37
N ASP A 172 -16.06 -19.42 -12.66
CA ASP A 172 -16.53 -20.80 -12.82
C ASP A 172 -16.02 -21.42 -14.13
N GLU A 173 -15.97 -20.64 -15.20
CA GLU A 173 -15.39 -21.03 -16.49
C GLU A 173 -13.86 -21.14 -16.44
N GLY A 174 -13.23 -20.53 -15.43
CA GLY A 174 -11.78 -20.52 -15.27
C GLY A 174 -11.06 -19.51 -16.16
N ALA A 175 -11.78 -18.55 -16.73
CA ALA A 175 -11.17 -17.40 -17.40
C ALA A 175 -10.32 -16.60 -16.40
N ALA A 176 -10.86 -16.31 -15.21
CA ALA A 176 -10.16 -15.64 -14.11
C ALA A 176 -10.01 -16.57 -12.87
N ASP A 177 -8.95 -16.38 -12.10
CA ASP A 177 -8.65 -17.18 -10.91
C ASP A 177 -9.41 -16.71 -9.67
N PHE A 178 -9.66 -15.41 -9.55
CA PHE A 178 -10.44 -14.81 -8.47
C PHE A 178 -10.95 -13.41 -8.81
N CYS A 179 -11.89 -12.92 -8.01
CA CYS A 179 -12.37 -11.54 -8.05
C CYS A 179 -12.19 -10.89 -6.69
N ASN A 180 -11.38 -9.84 -6.62
CA ASN A 180 -11.24 -9.01 -5.44
C ASN A 180 -12.17 -7.81 -5.55
N ILE A 181 -13.03 -7.67 -4.55
CA ILE A 181 -14.00 -6.60 -4.42
C ILE A 181 -13.51 -5.68 -3.31
N ASN A 182 -13.11 -4.46 -3.67
CA ASN A 182 -12.83 -3.43 -2.68
C ASN A 182 -14.13 -2.85 -2.18
N GLN A 183 -14.28 -2.72 -0.86
CA GLN A 183 -15.39 -1.94 -0.32
C GLN A 183 -15.40 -0.55 -0.98
N PHE A 184 -16.59 -0.11 -1.36
CA PHE A 184 -16.73 1.16 -2.05
C PHE A 184 -16.52 2.31 -1.06
N GLU A 185 -15.56 3.17 -1.37
CA GLU A 185 -15.00 4.16 -0.45
C GLU A 185 -14.90 5.54 -1.12
N MET A 186 -15.21 6.58 -0.35
CA MET A 186 -14.88 7.96 -0.67
C MET A 186 -13.54 8.36 -0.05
N SER A 187 -12.80 9.16 -0.79
CA SER A 187 -11.56 9.81 -0.38
C SER A 187 -11.61 11.30 -0.76
N ASP A 188 -10.66 12.07 -0.25
CA ASP A 188 -10.50 13.48 -0.63
C ASP A 188 -10.40 13.69 -2.16
N GLY A 189 -9.87 12.70 -2.89
CA GLY A 189 -9.70 12.76 -4.35
C GLY A 189 -10.96 12.46 -5.18
N ASN A 190 -12.00 11.87 -4.59
CA ASN A 190 -13.21 11.47 -5.33
C ASN A 190 -14.53 11.96 -4.74
N TYR A 191 -14.59 12.40 -3.48
CA TYR A 191 -15.86 12.60 -2.78
C TYR A 191 -16.84 13.50 -3.53
N ARG A 192 -16.38 14.63 -4.11
CA ARG A 192 -17.27 15.54 -4.87
C ARG A 192 -17.89 14.86 -6.09
N ARG A 193 -17.07 14.15 -6.87
CA ARG A 193 -17.53 13.44 -8.07
C ARG A 193 -18.47 12.29 -7.68
N MET A 194 -18.22 11.62 -6.56
CA MET A 194 -19.11 10.58 -6.06
C MET A 194 -20.44 11.13 -5.55
N GLN A 195 -20.45 12.28 -4.89
CA GLN A 195 -21.70 12.96 -4.48
C GLN A 195 -22.50 13.47 -5.69
N GLU A 196 -21.83 13.94 -6.74
CA GLU A 196 -22.49 14.32 -8.01
C GLU A 196 -23.19 13.11 -8.67
N GLU A 197 -22.63 11.91 -8.52
CA GLU A 197 -23.22 10.63 -8.94
C GLU A 197 -24.25 10.06 -7.96
N GLY A 198 -24.53 10.76 -6.84
CA GLY A 198 -25.58 10.42 -5.89
C GLY A 198 -25.18 9.40 -4.80
N TYR A 199 -23.88 9.18 -4.60
CA TYR A 199 -23.40 8.38 -3.47
C TYR A 199 -23.20 9.23 -2.22
N GLU A 200 -23.42 8.64 -1.05
CA GLU A 200 -23.19 9.27 0.26
C GLU A 200 -22.38 8.34 1.18
N LEU A 201 -21.72 8.94 2.17
CA LEU A 201 -21.00 8.18 3.21
C LEU A 201 -21.99 7.43 4.11
N GLU A 202 -21.59 6.23 4.53
CA GLU A 202 -22.30 5.46 5.55
C GLU A 202 -22.21 6.18 6.92
N ASP A 203 -23.33 6.27 7.63
CA ASP A 203 -23.41 6.95 8.93
C ASP A 203 -22.37 6.39 9.93
N GLY A 204 -21.51 7.27 10.44
CA GLY A 204 -20.47 6.90 11.41
C GLY A 204 -19.22 6.23 10.81
N HIS A 205 -19.13 6.11 9.49
CA HIS A 205 -17.92 5.66 8.79
C HIS A 205 -17.10 6.84 8.24
N MET A 206 -15.77 6.70 8.25
CA MET A 206 -14.87 7.75 7.75
C MET A 206 -14.78 7.80 6.23
N SER A 207 -15.00 6.67 5.55
CA SER A 207 -14.77 6.53 4.11
C SER A 207 -15.75 5.61 3.39
N ALA A 208 -16.43 4.69 4.07
CA ALA A 208 -17.32 3.72 3.42
C ALA A 208 -18.57 4.39 2.82
N VAL A 209 -18.96 3.97 1.62
CA VAL A 209 -20.20 4.41 0.97
C VAL A 209 -21.38 3.59 1.46
N GLU A 210 -22.54 4.23 1.61
CA GLU A 210 -23.79 3.55 1.99
C GLU A 210 -24.10 2.39 1.03
N GLY A 211 -24.46 1.22 1.58
CA GLY A 211 -24.78 0.04 0.78
C GLY A 211 -23.58 -0.68 0.16
N SER A 212 -22.34 -0.24 0.39
CA SER A 212 -21.12 -0.83 -0.18
C SER A 212 -20.90 -2.33 0.08
N LYS A 213 -21.63 -2.92 1.04
CA LYS A 213 -21.61 -4.35 1.37
C LYS A 213 -22.72 -5.17 0.71
N ALA A 214 -23.72 -4.55 0.09
CA ALA A 214 -24.85 -5.25 -0.54
C ALA A 214 -24.42 -6.21 -1.66
N ILE A 215 -23.24 -5.98 -2.25
CA ILE A 215 -22.62 -6.89 -3.21
C ILE A 215 -22.35 -8.30 -2.65
N LEU A 216 -22.11 -8.41 -1.34
CA LEU A 216 -21.85 -9.69 -0.67
C LEU A 216 -23.05 -10.62 -0.70
N ASP A 217 -24.28 -10.09 -0.74
CA ASP A 217 -25.49 -10.90 -0.77
C ASP A 217 -25.61 -11.75 -2.04
N GLN A 218 -24.93 -11.34 -3.12
CA GLN A 218 -24.95 -12.05 -4.41
C GLN A 218 -23.61 -12.73 -4.73
N MET A 219 -22.49 -12.12 -4.36
CA MET A 219 -21.16 -12.58 -4.76
C MET A 219 -20.34 -13.16 -3.59
N GLY A 220 -20.72 -12.87 -2.34
CA GLY A 220 -19.90 -13.14 -1.16
C GLY A 220 -19.73 -14.63 -0.82
N ASP A 221 -20.67 -15.48 -1.24
CA ASP A 221 -20.61 -16.93 -1.00
C ASP A 221 -19.71 -17.67 -2.00
N HIS A 222 -19.26 -16.99 -3.06
CA HIS A 222 -18.42 -17.61 -4.07
C HIS A 222 -16.98 -17.82 -3.54
N PRO A 223 -16.40 -19.04 -3.60
CA PRO A 223 -15.15 -19.37 -2.93
C PRO A 223 -13.89 -18.69 -3.51
N LYS A 224 -14.03 -18.07 -4.69
CA LYS A 224 -12.99 -17.29 -5.38
C LYS A 224 -13.28 -15.77 -5.36
N VAL A 225 -14.24 -15.32 -4.57
CA VAL A 225 -14.49 -13.89 -4.34
C VAL A 225 -13.88 -13.48 -3.01
N TYR A 226 -13.15 -12.36 -3.02
CA TYR A 226 -12.56 -11.77 -1.83
C TYR A 226 -13.09 -10.37 -1.64
N PHE A 227 -13.61 -10.06 -0.46
CA PHE A 227 -14.10 -8.72 -0.15
C PHE A 227 -13.13 -8.01 0.80
N CYS A 228 -12.46 -6.98 0.30
CA CYS A 228 -11.50 -6.19 1.05
C CYS A 228 -12.20 -4.98 1.69
N THR A 229 -12.51 -5.08 2.99
CA THR A 229 -13.15 -3.98 3.74
C THR A 229 -12.19 -2.83 4.00
N SER A 230 -12.70 -1.59 4.04
CA SER A 230 -11.91 -0.39 4.37
C SER A 230 -11.25 -0.50 5.75
N VAL A 231 -12.01 -0.97 6.75
CA VAL A 231 -11.52 -1.20 8.12
C VAL A 231 -10.34 -2.17 8.14
N PHE A 232 -10.37 -3.22 7.32
CA PHE A 232 -9.26 -4.17 7.23
C PHE A 232 -8.00 -3.53 6.64
N LYS A 233 -8.13 -2.69 5.61
CA LYS A 233 -7.01 -1.95 5.01
C LYS A 233 -6.37 -1.00 6.04
N ASP A 234 -7.18 -0.18 6.70
CA ASP A 234 -6.69 0.86 7.60
C ASP A 234 -6.21 0.32 8.94
N ALA A 235 -6.94 -0.61 9.56
CA ALA A 235 -6.64 -1.04 10.92
C ALA A 235 -5.61 -2.19 10.97
N ALA A 236 -5.66 -3.11 10.02
CA ALA A 236 -4.84 -4.33 10.05
C ALA A 236 -3.67 -4.26 9.08
N GLN A 237 -3.90 -3.99 7.78
CA GLN A 237 -2.82 -4.00 6.78
C GLN A 237 -1.78 -2.90 7.06
N HIS A 238 -2.25 -1.67 7.28
CA HIS A 238 -1.37 -0.55 7.60
C HIS A 238 -0.58 -0.81 8.89
N ARG A 239 -1.26 -1.18 9.98
CA ARG A 239 -0.63 -1.49 11.27
C ARG A 239 0.38 -2.64 11.19
N ASN A 240 0.05 -3.71 10.46
CA ASN A 240 0.98 -4.82 10.25
C ASN A 240 2.24 -4.36 9.50
N ARG A 241 2.07 -3.54 8.46
CA ARG A 241 3.18 -2.93 7.73
C ARG A 241 4.05 -2.07 8.64
N LEU A 242 3.45 -1.19 9.45
CA LEU A 242 4.18 -0.37 10.43
C LEU A 242 4.98 -1.24 11.40
N LYS A 243 4.38 -2.29 11.95
CA LYS A 243 5.09 -3.24 12.83
C LYS A 243 6.27 -3.93 12.15
N ARG A 244 6.14 -4.31 10.87
CA ARG A 244 7.27 -4.87 10.10
C ARG A 244 8.37 -3.83 9.94
N MET A 245 8.01 -2.61 9.52
CA MET A 245 8.95 -1.50 9.35
C MET A 245 9.67 -1.15 10.66
N ALA A 246 8.94 -0.96 11.75
CA ALA A 246 9.50 -0.60 13.05
C ALA A 246 10.55 -1.61 13.51
N ARG A 247 10.33 -2.92 13.32
CA ARG A 247 11.31 -3.95 13.69
C ARG A 247 12.62 -3.85 12.92
N ASN A 248 12.57 -3.38 11.67
CA ASN A 248 13.74 -3.27 10.81
C ASN A 248 14.48 -1.93 10.98
N VAL A 249 13.74 -0.84 11.19
CA VAL A 249 14.32 0.52 11.20
C VAL A 249 14.65 1.04 12.59
N ARG A 250 14.14 0.41 13.66
CA ARG A 250 14.41 0.81 15.04
C ARG A 250 15.90 0.86 15.35
N ARG A 251 16.27 1.81 16.19
CA ARG A 251 17.55 1.85 16.89
C ARG A 251 17.49 0.97 18.13
N GLU A 252 18.63 0.77 18.77
CA GLU A 252 18.73 -0.05 19.98
C GLU A 252 17.89 0.49 21.13
N PHE A 253 17.65 1.79 21.15
CA PHE A 253 16.88 2.49 22.19
C PHE A 253 15.43 2.82 21.82
N ASP A 254 15.00 2.55 20.57
CA ASP A 254 13.62 2.84 20.19
C ASP A 254 12.70 1.75 20.75
N GLU A 255 11.61 2.16 21.38
CA GLU A 255 10.54 1.27 21.79
C GLU A 255 9.49 1.16 20.68
N ILE A 256 9.04 -0.06 20.37
CA ILE A 256 7.97 -0.28 19.38
C ILE A 256 6.65 -0.41 20.13
N THR A 257 5.65 0.38 19.76
CA THR A 257 4.30 0.29 20.35
C THR A 257 3.49 -0.87 19.76
N ASP A 258 2.33 -1.15 20.35
CA ASP A 258 1.35 -2.09 19.82
C ASP A 258 0.73 -1.67 18.48
N ASP A 259 0.90 -0.42 18.06
CA ASP A 259 0.46 0.08 16.76
C ASP A 259 1.59 0.12 15.72
N GLY A 260 2.82 -0.22 16.12
CA GLY A 260 3.98 -0.28 15.23
C GLY A 260 4.65 1.08 15.00
N THR A 261 4.39 2.06 15.86
CA THR A 261 5.17 3.32 15.94
C THR A 261 6.44 3.12 16.76
N LEU A 262 7.35 4.08 16.67
CA LEU A 262 8.60 4.14 17.43
C LEU A 262 8.52 5.25 18.48
N VAL A 263 8.92 4.95 19.71
CA VAL A 263 8.96 5.89 20.83
C VAL A 263 10.40 6.11 21.27
N TYR A 264 10.81 7.36 21.36
CA TYR A 264 12.13 7.78 21.82
C TYR A 264 12.09 9.15 22.50
N GLY A 265 13.08 9.43 23.33
CA GLY A 265 13.27 10.73 23.97
C GLY A 265 14.01 11.69 23.06
N LYS A 266 13.75 12.98 23.20
CA LYS A 266 14.44 14.05 22.48
C LYS A 266 14.76 15.21 23.42
N THR A 267 16.00 15.69 23.35
CA THR A 267 16.46 16.84 24.13
C THR A 267 17.37 17.74 23.30
N ARG A 268 17.41 19.03 23.63
CA ARG A 268 18.41 19.98 23.07
C ARG A 268 19.74 19.94 23.82
N THR A 269 19.82 19.14 24.87
CA THR A 269 21.05 18.95 25.64
C THR A 269 22.17 18.46 24.71
N PRO A 270 23.36 19.09 24.74
CA PRO A 270 24.48 18.65 23.93
C PRO A 270 24.95 17.25 24.30
N GLU A 271 25.40 16.48 23.30
CA GLU A 271 25.96 15.14 23.47
C GLU A 271 27.03 15.05 24.58
N ALA A 272 27.88 16.08 24.71
CA ALA A 272 28.92 16.11 25.74
C ALA A 272 28.36 15.94 27.16
N ARG A 273 27.18 16.52 27.44
CA ARG A 273 26.52 16.38 28.75
C ARG A 273 26.01 14.97 28.98
N LEU A 274 25.49 14.29 27.95
CA LEU A 274 25.07 12.89 28.05
C LEU A 274 26.27 11.98 28.30
N ARG A 275 27.42 12.26 27.67
CA ARG A 275 28.67 11.54 27.95
C ARG A 275 29.17 11.78 29.39
N ASP A 276 29.08 13.02 29.88
CA ASP A 276 29.45 13.35 31.26
C ASP A 276 28.55 12.65 32.29
N LEU A 277 27.26 12.45 31.94
CA LEU A 277 26.29 11.66 32.72
C LEU A 277 26.46 10.15 32.55
N GLY A 278 27.38 9.71 31.68
CA GLY A 278 27.68 8.29 31.48
C GLY A 278 26.65 7.53 30.64
N VAL A 279 25.83 8.22 29.84
CA VAL A 279 24.87 7.58 28.92
C VAL A 279 25.65 6.83 27.83
N PRO A 280 25.45 5.50 27.67
CA PRO A 280 26.13 4.74 26.63
C PRO A 280 25.78 5.20 25.21
N GLU A 281 26.74 5.11 24.28
CA GLU A 281 26.56 5.56 22.89
C GLU A 281 25.46 4.77 22.16
N GLU A 282 25.17 3.52 22.56
CA GLU A 282 24.04 2.74 22.02
C GLU A 282 22.67 3.34 22.35
N PHE A 283 22.56 4.21 23.37
CA PHE A 283 21.27 4.74 23.83
C PHE A 283 20.96 6.15 23.33
N TYR A 284 21.80 6.73 22.48
CA TYR A 284 21.51 8.04 21.90
C TYR A 284 22.07 8.22 20.48
N ARG A 285 21.54 9.22 19.77
CA ARG A 285 22.00 9.61 18.45
C ARG A 285 21.95 11.13 18.28
N THR A 286 23.10 11.72 18.00
CA THR A 286 23.22 13.15 17.76
C THR A 286 22.65 13.53 16.39
N LYS A 287 21.75 14.52 16.38
CA LYS A 287 21.24 15.20 15.18
C LYS A 287 21.82 16.62 15.11
N SER A 288 21.52 17.34 14.04
CA SER A 288 22.04 18.70 13.85
C SER A 288 21.58 19.70 14.91
N GLU A 289 20.36 19.54 15.44
CA GLU A 289 19.74 20.50 16.37
C GLU A 289 19.36 19.91 17.73
N HIS A 290 19.42 18.59 17.89
CA HIS A 290 18.98 17.88 19.09
C HIS A 290 19.69 16.54 19.23
N VAL A 291 19.50 15.89 20.37
CA VAL A 291 19.87 14.49 20.60
C VAL A 291 18.59 13.68 20.79
N GLU A 292 18.56 12.51 20.15
CA GLU A 292 17.52 11.50 20.34
C GLU A 292 18.09 10.38 21.20
N LEU A 293 17.34 9.89 22.18
CA LEU A 293 17.82 8.88 23.13
C LEU A 293 16.69 7.98 23.63
N ALA A 294 17.02 6.96 24.43
CA ALA A 294 16.01 6.14 25.09
C ALA A 294 15.04 7.01 25.90
N TRP A 295 13.73 6.85 25.69
CA TRP A 295 12.73 7.72 26.32
C TRP A 295 12.74 7.61 27.84
N TRP A 296 12.88 6.38 28.36
CA TRP A 296 12.91 6.11 29.80
C TRP A 296 14.16 6.71 30.49
N LEU A 297 15.32 6.74 29.81
CA LEU A 297 16.51 7.40 30.34
C LEU A 297 16.33 8.92 30.39
N LEU A 298 15.71 9.50 29.35
CA LEU A 298 15.43 10.93 29.33
C LEU A 298 14.47 11.33 30.46
N GLU A 299 13.41 10.54 30.67
CA GLU A 299 12.45 10.76 31.76
C GLU A 299 13.16 10.72 33.13
N GLU A 300 13.95 9.68 33.40
CA GLU A 300 14.72 9.55 34.64
C GLU A 300 15.67 10.74 34.87
N MET A 301 16.45 11.13 33.86
CA MET A 301 17.37 12.26 33.97
C MET A 301 16.67 13.62 34.22
N VAL A 302 15.46 13.79 33.70
CA VAL A 302 14.66 15.01 33.96
C VAL A 302 14.09 14.98 35.37
N GLU A 303 13.58 13.84 35.83
CA GLU A 303 13.06 13.67 37.19
C GLU A 303 14.14 13.86 38.28
N GLU A 304 15.37 13.42 38.02
CA GLU A 304 16.51 13.59 38.93
C GLU A 304 17.13 15.00 38.87
N GLY A 305 16.72 15.82 37.90
CA GLY A 305 17.23 17.18 37.70
C GLY A 305 18.60 17.26 37.03
N ASP A 306 19.07 16.15 36.45
CA ASP A 306 20.30 16.11 35.66
C ASP A 306 20.16 16.86 34.33
N LEU A 307 18.94 16.86 33.78
CA LEU A 307 18.49 17.62 32.62
C LEU A 307 17.29 18.51 33.00
N THR A 308 17.16 19.65 32.31
CA THR A 308 16.11 20.63 32.61
C THR A 308 14.83 20.45 31.82
N GLU A 309 14.93 19.93 30.59
CA GLU A 309 13.80 19.76 29.67
C GLU A 309 14.06 18.62 28.66
N GLY A 310 12.97 18.05 28.16
CA GLY A 310 12.95 17.01 27.13
C GLY A 310 11.55 16.80 26.55
N GLU A 311 11.43 15.91 25.58
CA GLU A 311 10.13 15.43 25.09
C GLU A 311 10.23 13.94 24.72
N ILE A 312 9.17 13.18 25.01
CA ILE A 312 8.95 11.85 24.44
C ILE A 312 8.27 12.05 23.09
N VAL A 313 8.80 11.40 22.06
CA VAL A 313 8.31 11.48 20.69
C VAL A 313 7.84 10.12 20.25
N GLU A 314 6.60 10.03 19.80
CA GLU A 314 6.07 8.88 19.07
C GLU A 314 6.03 9.19 17.57
N GLN A 315 6.57 8.29 16.74
CA GLN A 315 6.77 8.51 15.31
C GLN A 315 6.43 7.27 14.48
N TYR A 316 5.87 7.46 13.28
CA TYR A 316 5.76 6.37 12.31
C TYR A 316 7.14 5.93 11.79
N PRO A 317 7.38 4.63 11.58
CA PRO A 317 8.61 4.10 10.99
C PRO A 317 8.73 4.29 9.47
N THR A 318 7.88 5.15 8.89
CA THR A 318 7.79 5.44 7.45
C THR A 318 8.94 6.33 6.96
N TYR A 319 9.03 6.52 5.65
CA TYR A 319 10.08 7.33 5.02
C TYR A 319 10.16 8.76 5.57
N ASP A 320 9.01 9.40 5.72
CA ASP A 320 8.84 10.77 6.19
C ASP A 320 8.99 10.91 7.71
N GLY A 321 8.86 9.81 8.47
CA GLY A 321 8.93 9.82 9.92
C GLY A 321 7.91 10.78 10.53
N THR A 322 6.65 10.69 10.10
CA THR A 322 5.60 11.57 10.65
C THR A 322 5.46 11.36 12.16
N VAL A 323 5.55 12.46 12.91
CA VAL A 323 5.37 12.46 14.37
C VAL A 323 3.89 12.34 14.68
N VAL A 324 3.55 11.34 15.49
CA VAL A 324 2.18 11.07 15.96
C VAL A 324 1.88 11.88 17.20
N GLU A 325 2.78 11.84 18.18
CA GLU A 325 2.60 12.50 19.48
C GLU A 325 3.92 13.07 20.00
N ARG A 326 3.81 14.15 20.77
CA ARG A 326 4.90 14.71 21.58
C ARG A 326 4.41 14.93 23.00
N THR A 327 5.13 14.38 23.96
CA THR A 327 4.84 14.52 25.39
C THR A 327 6.00 15.26 26.06
N PRO A 328 5.83 16.54 26.45
CA PRO A 328 6.88 17.29 27.11
C PRO A 328 7.28 16.71 28.47
N LEU A 329 8.58 16.76 28.77
CA LEU A 329 9.19 16.45 30.05
C LEU A 329 9.84 17.74 30.59
N ALA A 330 9.29 18.28 31.69
CA ALA A 330 9.67 19.52 32.43
C ALA A 330 9.96 20.80 31.62
#